data_AF-A0A1W9H797-F1
#
_entry.id   AF-A0A1W9H797-F1
#
_cell.length_a   1.000
_cell.length_b   1.000
_cell.length_c   1.000
_cell.angle_alpha   90.00
_cell.angle_beta   90.00
_cell.angle_gamma   90.00
#
_symmetry.space_group_name_H-M   'P 1'
#
loop_
_entity.id
_entity.type
_entity.pdbx_description
1 polymer ?
#
loop_
_entity_poly.entity_id
_entity_poly.type
_entity_poly.pdbx_seq_one_letter_code
_entity_poly.pdbx_strand_id
1 'polypeptide(L)'
;MKRLLPLALGSLITAFASTSAFAVPVSWTDWTSSTDSFSASGSLSVGSESVSVGYSATGAHAFVATGPGTNYWTGSAYTNGTVDNAPPASDIIALSQGGTVTITFSQTVIDPYIALASWNGNTVDFGVPIEIDSFGPGYWGFGTPLLNPGGTGFFGSGEVHGVIRLPGSFDSVTFTHTSESWHGFTVGVAGIAPVPEPETYAMLLVGLGLLGFAARRRQQAA
;
A
#
# COMPACT_ATOMS: atom_id res chain seq x y z
N MET A 1 20.53 -46.64 -51.61
CA MET A 1 20.02 -45.30 -51.26
C MET A 1 18.81 -45.47 -50.34
N LYS A 2 18.63 -44.52 -49.41
CA LYS A 2 17.60 -44.41 -48.34
C LYS A 2 18.00 -44.98 -46.98
N ARG A 3 18.68 -44.14 -46.19
CA ARG A 3 18.78 -44.25 -44.73
C ARG A 3 17.54 -43.57 -44.13
N LEU A 4 16.79 -44.29 -43.29
CA LEU A 4 15.70 -43.73 -42.48
C LEU A 4 16.27 -43.33 -41.12
N LEU A 5 16.15 -42.05 -40.78
CA LEU A 5 16.47 -41.50 -39.45
C LEU A 5 15.18 -41.54 -38.61
N PRO A 6 15.19 -42.03 -37.35
CA PRO A 6 14.05 -41.85 -36.47
C PRO A 6 14.12 -40.48 -35.81
N LEU A 7 13.05 -39.70 -35.96
CA LEU A 7 12.84 -38.43 -35.27
C LEU A 7 12.32 -38.74 -33.85
N ALA A 8 13.15 -38.59 -32.83
CA ALA A 8 12.73 -38.68 -31.44
C ALA A 8 12.04 -37.36 -31.05
N LEU A 9 10.72 -37.42 -30.83
CA LEU A 9 9.92 -36.30 -30.35
C LEU A 9 10.03 -36.26 -28.81
N GLY A 10 10.88 -35.37 -28.28
CA GLY A 10 10.97 -35.13 -26.84
C GLY A 10 9.87 -34.17 -26.40
N SER A 11 8.86 -34.66 -25.68
CA SER A 11 7.87 -33.82 -25.00
C SER A 11 8.51 -33.16 -23.77
N LEU A 12 8.74 -31.85 -23.84
CA LEU A 12 9.12 -31.03 -22.69
C LEU A 12 7.87 -30.79 -21.83
N ILE A 13 7.81 -31.42 -20.66
CA ILE A 13 6.79 -31.14 -19.65
C ILE A 13 7.26 -29.90 -18.88
N THR A 14 6.70 -28.73 -19.19
CA THR A 14 6.90 -27.52 -18.40
C THR A 14 6.01 -27.60 -17.17
N ALA A 15 6.58 -27.93 -16.01
CA ALA A 15 5.87 -27.83 -14.74
C ALA A 15 5.67 -26.34 -14.40
N PHE A 16 4.44 -25.85 -14.53
CA PHE A 16 4.06 -24.55 -13.97
C PHE A 16 4.05 -24.68 -12.45
N ALA A 17 5.06 -24.10 -11.78
CA ALA A 17 5.01 -23.88 -10.36
C ALA A 17 3.96 -22.81 -10.08
N SER A 18 2.76 -23.21 -9.63
CA SER A 18 1.77 -22.30 -9.08
C SER A 18 2.33 -21.75 -7.77
N THR A 19 2.71 -20.48 -7.74
CA THR A 19 3.00 -19.77 -6.49
C THR A 19 1.71 -19.71 -5.68
N SER A 20 1.69 -20.34 -4.50
CA SER A 20 0.59 -20.17 -3.56
C SER A 20 0.47 -18.69 -3.22
N ALA A 21 -0.68 -18.08 -3.52
CA ALA A 21 -0.97 -16.73 -3.06
C ALA A 21 -1.13 -16.81 -1.53
N PHE A 22 -0.21 -16.19 -0.79
CA PHE A 22 -0.38 -16.01 0.65
C PHE A 22 -1.31 -14.83 0.89
N ALA A 23 -2.23 -15.02 1.83
CA ALA A 23 -3.02 -13.94 2.41
C ALA A 23 -2.08 -12.93 3.09
N VAL A 24 -2.27 -11.64 2.82
CA VAL A 24 -1.48 -10.54 3.37
C VAL A 24 -2.32 -9.78 4.39
N PRO A 25 -1.96 -9.83 5.69
CA PRO A 25 -2.57 -8.97 6.69
C PRO A 25 -2.11 -7.53 6.52
N VAL A 26 -3.07 -6.61 6.44
CA VAL A 26 -2.84 -5.18 6.31
C VAL A 26 -3.13 -4.48 7.63
N SER A 27 -2.16 -3.73 8.11
CA SER A 27 -2.33 -2.80 9.23
C SER A 27 -2.96 -1.51 8.72
N TRP A 28 -4.26 -1.36 8.95
CA TRP A 28 -5.03 -0.18 8.53
C TRP A 28 -4.87 0.98 9.50
N THR A 29 -4.89 2.21 8.98
CA THR A 29 -4.82 3.45 9.77
C THR A 29 -6.07 3.61 10.64
N ASP A 30 -5.84 3.80 11.94
CA ASP A 30 -6.79 4.37 12.90
C ASP A 30 -6.65 5.90 12.83
N TRP A 31 -7.66 6.57 12.27
CA TRP A 31 -7.71 8.03 12.18
C TRP A 31 -8.19 8.59 13.52
N THR A 32 -7.51 9.58 14.08
CA THR A 32 -7.80 10.06 15.45
C THR A 32 -8.09 11.55 15.52
N SER A 33 -7.76 12.32 14.47
CA SER A 33 -7.94 13.77 14.46
C SER A 33 -8.16 14.31 13.04
N SER A 34 -9.02 15.32 12.93
CA SER A 34 -9.23 16.15 11.74
C SER A 34 -9.52 17.57 12.21
N THR A 35 -8.55 18.48 12.06
CA THR A 35 -8.63 19.83 12.65
C THR A 35 -9.23 20.87 11.70
N ASP A 36 -9.30 20.54 10.42
CA ASP A 36 -9.88 21.36 9.36
C ASP A 36 -10.49 20.45 8.29
N SER A 37 -10.92 21.03 7.17
CA SER A 37 -11.50 20.30 6.05
C SER A 37 -10.47 19.77 5.04
N PHE A 38 -9.18 19.84 5.34
CA PHE A 38 -8.10 19.54 4.40
C PHE A 38 -7.07 18.54 4.95
N SER A 39 -7.13 18.22 6.23
CA SER A 39 -6.11 17.41 6.89
C SER A 39 -6.68 16.49 7.97
N ALA A 40 -5.98 15.39 8.22
CA ALA A 40 -6.27 14.43 9.27
C ALA A 40 -4.98 13.74 9.70
N SER A 41 -5.00 13.16 10.89
CA SER A 41 -3.90 12.36 11.41
C SER A 41 -4.38 11.12 12.13
N GLY A 42 -3.54 10.10 12.11
CA GLY A 42 -3.82 8.79 12.65
C GLY A 42 -2.55 8.00 12.87
N SER A 43 -2.71 6.72 13.17
CA SER A 43 -1.61 5.77 13.29
C SER A 43 -2.03 4.37 12.90
N LEU A 44 -1.06 3.56 12.51
CA LEU A 44 -1.22 2.12 12.31
C LEU A 44 -0.12 1.37 13.08
N SER A 45 -0.37 0.11 13.43
CA SER A 45 0.58 -0.73 14.14
C SER A 45 1.05 -1.89 13.27
N VAL A 46 2.36 -2.03 13.07
CA VAL A 46 2.99 -3.14 12.34
C VAL A 46 3.84 -3.93 13.33
N GLY A 47 3.29 -5.03 13.84
CA GLY A 47 3.91 -5.75 14.96
C GLY A 47 3.93 -4.88 16.22
N SER A 48 5.11 -4.60 16.76
CA SER A 48 5.32 -3.70 17.91
C SER A 48 5.56 -2.23 17.51
N GLU A 49 5.78 -1.96 16.23
CA GLU A 49 6.09 -0.63 15.74
C GLU A 49 4.81 0.17 15.46
N SER A 50 4.82 1.45 15.81
CA SER A 50 3.73 2.37 15.52
C SER A 50 4.17 3.36 14.45
N VAL A 51 3.40 3.44 13.36
CA VAL A 51 3.64 4.40 12.27
C VAL A 51 2.59 5.49 12.37
N SER A 52 3.03 6.74 12.53
CA SER A 52 2.13 7.90 12.43
C SER A 52 1.81 8.15 10.96
N VAL A 53 0.53 8.43 10.68
CA VAL A 53 0.02 8.67 9.33
C VAL A 53 -0.59 10.06 9.28
N GLY A 54 -0.15 10.85 8.30
CA GLY A 54 -0.73 12.15 7.98
C GLY A 54 -1.52 12.10 6.68
N TYR A 55 -2.62 12.86 6.62
CA TYR A 55 -3.37 13.14 5.41
C TYR A 55 -3.46 14.65 5.20
N SER A 56 -3.29 15.08 3.95
CA SER A 56 -3.57 16.44 3.50
C SER A 56 -4.15 16.43 2.08
N ALA A 57 -4.96 17.43 1.75
CA ALA A 57 -5.52 17.58 0.41
C ALA A 57 -5.64 19.05 -0.04
N THR A 58 -5.62 19.27 -1.36
CA THR A 58 -5.90 20.58 -1.94
C THR A 58 -7.39 20.87 -2.08
N GLY A 59 -8.21 19.82 -2.21
CA GLY A 59 -9.67 19.88 -2.19
C GLY A 59 -10.18 19.54 -0.79
N ALA A 60 -11.26 20.18 -0.34
CA ALA A 60 -11.81 19.88 0.97
C ALA A 60 -12.44 18.48 0.99
N HIS A 61 -12.21 17.72 2.06
CA HIS A 61 -12.93 16.49 2.33
C HIS A 61 -14.36 16.80 2.77
N ALA A 62 -15.28 15.87 2.56
CA ALA A 62 -16.64 15.93 3.09
C ALA A 62 -16.64 15.72 4.61
N PHE A 63 -15.99 14.65 5.09
CA PHE A 63 -15.81 14.35 6.50
C PHE A 63 -14.65 13.39 6.72
N VAL A 64 -14.22 13.26 7.98
CA VAL A 64 -13.32 12.20 8.45
C VAL A 64 -13.99 11.54 9.64
N ALA A 65 -14.07 10.20 9.64
CA ALA A 65 -14.48 9.43 10.80
C ALA A 65 -13.22 8.99 11.57
N THR A 66 -13.19 9.28 12.88
CA THR A 66 -12.03 9.06 13.75
C THR A 66 -12.38 8.21 14.98
N GLY A 67 -13.18 7.17 14.79
CA GLY A 67 -13.85 6.45 15.88
C GLY A 67 -15.14 5.75 15.44
N PRO A 68 -16.04 5.39 16.37
CA PRO A 68 -17.23 4.61 16.06
C PRO A 68 -18.19 5.37 15.16
N GLY A 69 -18.69 4.70 14.12
CA GLY A 69 -19.54 5.26 13.10
C GLY A 69 -20.05 4.19 12.13
N THR A 70 -20.54 4.62 10.98
CA THR A 70 -20.98 3.69 9.92
C THR A 70 -19.77 2.97 9.33
N ASN A 71 -19.78 1.63 9.37
CA ASN A 71 -18.77 0.85 8.68
C ASN A 71 -19.10 0.76 7.18
N TYR A 72 -18.31 1.45 6.34
CA TYR A 72 -18.42 1.39 4.88
C TYR A 72 -17.60 0.24 4.27
N TRP A 73 -16.72 -0.39 5.04
CA TRP A 73 -15.81 -1.45 4.63
C TRP A 73 -16.49 -2.83 4.68
N THR A 74 -17.62 -2.95 4.00
CA THR A 74 -18.46 -4.15 3.99
C THR A 74 -18.45 -4.83 2.63
N GLY A 75 -18.92 -6.08 2.57
CA GLY A 75 -18.95 -6.87 1.34
C GLY A 75 -17.62 -7.56 1.04
N SER A 76 -17.53 -8.20 -0.13
CA SER A 76 -16.36 -9.02 -0.49
C SER A 76 -15.22 -8.21 -1.10
N ALA A 77 -15.44 -6.92 -1.40
CA ALA A 77 -14.50 -6.08 -2.13
C ALA A 77 -13.13 -5.93 -1.47
N TYR A 78 -13.03 -6.15 -0.16
CA TYR A 78 -11.83 -5.86 0.64
C TYR A 78 -11.00 -7.10 0.99
N THR A 79 -11.47 -8.29 0.65
CA THR A 79 -10.86 -9.58 1.04
C THR A 79 -10.94 -10.65 -0.04
N ASN A 80 -11.32 -10.29 -1.28
CA ASN A 80 -11.36 -11.20 -2.42
C ASN A 80 -10.12 -11.10 -3.33
N GLY A 81 -9.05 -10.49 -2.82
CA GLY A 81 -7.73 -10.38 -3.46
C GLY A 81 -6.66 -11.09 -2.63
N THR A 82 -5.48 -10.48 -2.51
CA THR A 82 -4.40 -10.99 -1.63
C THR A 82 -4.54 -10.51 -0.19
N VAL A 83 -5.21 -9.38 0.03
CA VAL A 83 -5.47 -8.83 1.37
C VAL A 83 -6.42 -9.73 2.16
N ASP A 84 -6.08 -10.01 3.42
CA ASP A 84 -6.79 -10.98 4.26
C ASP A 84 -7.85 -10.36 5.20
N ASN A 85 -7.79 -9.04 5.40
CA ASN A 85 -8.62 -8.32 6.34
C ASN A 85 -9.11 -6.99 5.76
N ALA A 86 -10.42 -6.76 5.85
CA ALA A 86 -10.99 -5.44 5.59
C ALA A 86 -10.52 -4.42 6.64
N PRO A 87 -10.54 -3.12 6.33
CA PRO A 87 -10.36 -2.09 7.34
C PRO A 87 -11.27 -2.34 8.57
N PRO A 88 -10.72 -2.35 9.80
CA PRO A 88 -11.37 -2.97 10.96
C PRO A 88 -12.45 -2.11 11.60
N ALA A 89 -12.43 -0.79 11.38
CA ALA A 89 -13.30 0.20 12.01
C ALA A 89 -13.96 1.10 10.96
N SER A 90 -14.91 1.94 11.38
CA SER A 90 -15.56 2.95 10.54
C SER A 90 -14.65 4.08 10.05
N ASP A 91 -13.37 4.05 10.41
CA ASP A 91 -12.41 5.10 10.08
C ASP A 91 -12.27 5.24 8.57
N ILE A 92 -12.48 6.46 8.11
CA ILE A 92 -12.54 6.79 6.68
C ILE A 92 -12.27 8.27 6.50
N ILE A 93 -11.56 8.60 5.42
CA ILE A 93 -11.52 9.95 4.88
C ILE A 93 -12.49 9.97 3.69
N ALA A 94 -13.57 10.72 3.81
CA ALA A 94 -14.54 10.92 2.74
C ALA A 94 -14.20 12.20 1.98
N LEU A 95 -13.73 12.05 0.76
CA LEU A 95 -13.39 13.14 -0.17
C LEU A 95 -14.67 13.65 -0.87
N SER A 96 -14.67 14.90 -1.34
CA SER A 96 -15.78 15.43 -2.18
C SER A 96 -15.31 16.41 -3.24
N GLN A 97 -14.36 17.29 -2.92
CA GLN A 97 -13.76 18.19 -3.90
C GLN A 97 -12.50 17.57 -4.48
N GLY A 98 -12.47 17.41 -5.80
CA GLY A 98 -11.32 16.93 -6.54
C GLY A 98 -10.08 17.76 -6.30
N GLY A 99 -8.92 17.12 -6.42
CA GLY A 99 -7.64 17.73 -6.10
C GLY A 99 -6.56 16.68 -5.89
N THR A 100 -5.47 17.11 -5.27
CA THR A 100 -4.36 16.25 -4.88
C THR A 100 -4.51 15.87 -3.41
N VAL A 101 -4.42 14.58 -3.12
CA VAL A 101 -4.30 14.01 -1.78
C VAL A 101 -2.85 13.57 -1.56
N THR A 102 -2.31 13.87 -0.38
CA THR A 102 -0.99 13.43 0.07
C THR A 102 -1.12 12.73 1.41
N ILE A 103 -0.60 11.50 1.47
CA ILE A 103 -0.44 10.69 2.67
C ILE A 103 1.03 10.67 3.05
N THR A 104 1.36 10.87 4.32
CA THR A 104 2.73 10.79 4.84
C THR A 104 2.83 9.74 5.93
N PHE A 105 3.99 9.10 6.03
CA PHE A 105 4.32 8.12 7.04
C PHE A 105 5.52 8.61 7.86
N SER A 106 5.54 8.35 9.17
CA SER A 106 6.68 8.71 10.02
C SER A 106 7.95 7.91 9.75
N GLN A 107 7.85 6.86 8.95
CA GLN A 107 8.94 5.98 8.52
C GLN A 107 8.59 5.34 7.18
N THR A 108 9.59 4.83 6.47
CA THR A 108 9.38 4.16 5.18
C THR A 108 8.54 2.90 5.34
N VAL A 109 7.43 2.85 4.61
CA VAL A 109 6.52 1.71 4.56
C VAL A 109 6.73 0.91 3.28
N ILE A 110 6.36 -0.38 3.30
CA ILE A 110 6.47 -1.29 2.16
C ILE A 110 5.07 -1.63 1.66
N ASP A 111 4.91 -1.47 0.35
CA ASP A 111 3.70 -1.82 -0.39
C ASP A 111 2.42 -1.26 0.25
N PRO A 112 2.25 0.07 0.38
CA PRO A 112 1.03 0.62 0.97
C PRO A 112 -0.21 0.21 0.17
N TYR A 113 -1.29 -0.03 0.90
CA TYR A 113 -2.61 -0.40 0.40
C TYR A 113 -3.60 0.74 0.61
N ILE A 114 -4.47 0.97 -0.37
CA ILE A 114 -5.55 1.95 -0.33
C ILE A 114 -6.87 1.22 -0.49
N ALA A 115 -7.69 1.22 0.56
CA ALA A 115 -9.06 0.72 0.48
C ALA A 115 -9.98 1.83 -0.05
N LEU A 116 -10.87 1.47 -0.97
CA LEU A 116 -11.75 2.38 -1.70
C LEU A 116 -13.22 2.11 -1.34
N ALA A 117 -14.00 3.17 -1.14
CA ALA A 117 -15.45 3.08 -0.97
C ALA A 117 -16.17 4.08 -1.89
N SER A 118 -17.03 3.58 -2.78
CA SER A 118 -17.91 4.39 -3.64
C SER A 118 -17.21 5.30 -4.67
N TRP A 119 -16.11 4.88 -5.29
CA TRP A 119 -15.38 5.73 -6.25
C TRP A 119 -16.03 5.75 -7.64
N ASN A 120 -17.25 6.30 -7.76
CA ASN A 120 -18.04 6.26 -8.98
C ASN A 120 -17.75 7.46 -9.90
N GLY A 121 -17.41 7.19 -11.16
CA GLY A 121 -17.09 8.23 -12.14
C GLY A 121 -15.78 8.98 -11.87
N ASN A 122 -15.02 8.56 -10.85
CA ASN A 122 -13.75 9.21 -10.50
C ASN A 122 -12.63 8.87 -11.49
N THR A 123 -11.83 9.86 -11.85
CA THR A 123 -10.53 9.64 -12.50
C THR A 123 -9.43 9.84 -11.47
N VAL A 124 -8.64 8.79 -11.24
CA VAL A 124 -7.60 8.76 -10.20
C VAL A 124 -6.24 8.51 -10.82
N ASP A 125 -5.20 9.20 -10.36
CA ASP A 125 -3.81 8.98 -10.78
C ASP A 125 -2.84 9.16 -9.60
N PHE A 126 -2.05 8.13 -9.31
CA PHE A 126 -1.03 8.12 -8.26
C PHE A 126 0.35 8.61 -8.75
N GLY A 127 0.54 8.73 -10.07
CA GLY A 127 1.84 9.07 -10.67
C GLY A 127 2.91 7.98 -10.53
N VAL A 128 2.57 6.85 -9.89
CA VAL A 128 3.42 5.67 -9.70
C VAL A 128 2.62 4.41 -10.05
N PRO A 129 3.28 3.30 -10.40
CA PRO A 129 2.58 2.04 -10.69
C PRO A 129 1.69 1.59 -9.53
N ILE A 130 0.50 1.10 -9.87
CA ILE A 130 -0.45 0.52 -8.92
C ILE A 130 -0.87 -0.88 -9.38
N GLU A 131 -1.32 -1.69 -8.43
CA GLU A 131 -1.98 -2.97 -8.66
C GLU A 131 -3.40 -2.90 -8.07
N ILE A 132 -4.40 -3.28 -8.86
CA ILE A 132 -5.74 -3.52 -8.33
C ILE A 132 -5.70 -4.89 -7.65
N ASP A 133 -5.63 -4.92 -6.32
CA ASP A 133 -5.61 -6.16 -5.54
C ASP A 133 -6.97 -6.85 -5.57
N SER A 134 -8.01 -6.07 -5.33
CA SER A 134 -9.38 -6.56 -5.18
C SER A 134 -10.40 -5.50 -5.57
N PHE A 135 -11.54 -5.96 -6.06
CA PHE A 135 -12.75 -5.16 -6.19
C PHE A 135 -13.98 -6.07 -6.15
N GLY A 136 -15.12 -5.53 -5.76
CA GLY A 136 -16.30 -6.35 -5.51
C GLY A 136 -17.49 -5.55 -5.02
N PRO A 137 -18.60 -6.23 -4.68
CA PRO A 137 -19.72 -5.59 -4.01
C PRO A 137 -19.27 -5.03 -2.66
N GLY A 138 -19.61 -3.77 -2.42
CA GLY A 138 -19.43 -3.09 -1.14
C GLY A 138 -20.71 -2.39 -0.68
N TYR A 139 -20.57 -1.44 0.22
CA TYR A 139 -21.70 -0.81 0.92
C TYR A 139 -22.75 -0.20 -0.02
N TRP A 140 -22.33 0.45 -1.11
CA TRP A 140 -23.22 1.20 -2.01
C TRP A 140 -23.56 0.46 -3.30
N GLY A 141 -22.95 -0.70 -3.54
CA GLY A 141 -23.20 -1.52 -4.71
C GLY A 141 -21.94 -2.12 -5.27
N PHE A 142 -21.84 -2.12 -6.60
CA PHE A 142 -20.75 -2.74 -7.33
C PHE A 142 -20.26 -1.80 -8.44
N GLY A 143 -18.95 -1.82 -8.65
CA GLY A 143 -18.27 -1.08 -9.69
C GLY A 143 -16.94 -1.73 -10.03
N THR A 144 -16.37 -1.32 -11.15
CA THR A 144 -15.08 -1.83 -11.65
C THR A 144 -14.08 -0.67 -11.76
N PRO A 145 -12.91 -0.76 -11.10
CA PRO A 145 -11.81 0.15 -11.36
C PRO A 145 -11.17 -0.21 -12.71
N LEU A 146 -11.31 0.66 -13.70
CA LEU A 146 -10.72 0.48 -15.03
C LEU A 146 -9.32 1.08 -15.02
N LEU A 147 -8.29 0.24 -14.94
CA LEU A 147 -6.89 0.67 -14.92
C LEU A 147 -6.56 1.51 -16.16
N ASN A 148 -5.85 2.62 -15.96
CA ASN A 148 -5.38 3.46 -17.06
C ASN A 148 -4.26 2.75 -17.86
N PRO A 149 -3.98 3.15 -19.12
CA PRO A 149 -2.93 2.52 -19.92
C PRO A 149 -1.52 2.60 -19.33
N GLY A 150 -1.28 3.58 -18.45
CA GLY A 150 0.00 3.76 -17.76
C GLY A 150 0.18 2.86 -16.53
N GLY A 151 -0.88 2.19 -16.06
CA GLY A 151 -0.87 1.43 -14.82
C GLY A 151 -0.67 2.28 -13.56
N THR A 152 -0.92 3.59 -13.61
CA THR A 152 -0.69 4.52 -12.48
C THR A 152 -1.97 4.98 -11.79
N GLY A 153 -3.12 4.60 -12.33
CA GLY A 153 -4.40 5.16 -11.94
C GLY A 153 -5.56 4.39 -12.56
N PHE A 154 -6.78 4.81 -12.26
CA PHE A 154 -7.98 4.14 -12.74
C PHE A 154 -9.12 5.13 -12.99
N PHE A 155 -10.06 4.71 -13.83
CA PHE A 155 -11.39 5.32 -13.91
C PHE A 155 -12.42 4.43 -13.20
N GLY A 156 -13.24 5.02 -12.34
CA GLY A 156 -14.28 4.31 -11.61
C GLY A 156 -15.55 4.11 -12.43
N SER A 157 -15.86 2.87 -12.82
CA SER A 157 -17.11 2.54 -13.52
C SER A 157 -18.12 1.88 -12.57
N GLY A 158 -19.11 2.65 -12.12
CA GLY A 158 -20.05 2.22 -11.07
C GLY A 158 -19.51 2.46 -9.66
N GLU A 159 -20.16 1.89 -8.64
CA GLU A 159 -19.77 2.07 -7.23
C GLU A 159 -18.51 1.25 -6.90
N VAL A 160 -17.34 1.80 -7.20
CA VAL A 160 -16.06 1.11 -6.99
C VAL A 160 -15.78 0.98 -5.50
N HIS A 161 -15.73 -0.27 -5.07
CA HIS A 161 -15.19 -0.72 -3.79
C HIS A 161 -14.05 -1.69 -4.07
N GLY A 162 -12.99 -1.63 -3.29
CA GLY A 162 -11.83 -2.50 -3.53
C GLY A 162 -10.61 -2.10 -2.73
N VAL A 163 -9.50 -2.76 -3.02
CA VAL A 163 -8.17 -2.42 -2.52
C VAL A 163 -7.20 -2.26 -3.68
N ILE A 164 -6.41 -1.20 -3.61
CA ILE A 164 -5.26 -0.96 -4.49
C ILE A 164 -3.98 -1.14 -3.68
N ARG A 165 -2.97 -1.75 -4.27
CA ARG A 165 -1.61 -1.82 -3.74
C ARG A 165 -0.70 -0.90 -4.55
N LEU A 166 0.22 -0.21 -3.88
CA LEU A 166 1.30 0.53 -4.52
C LEU A 166 2.62 -0.20 -4.27
N PRO A 167 3.15 -1.00 -5.21
CA PRO A 167 4.38 -1.74 -4.99
C PRO A 167 5.59 -0.83 -4.79
N GLY A 168 6.37 -1.08 -3.74
CA GLY A 168 7.62 -0.36 -3.46
C GLY A 168 7.74 0.16 -2.03
N SER A 169 8.69 1.08 -1.84
CA SER A 169 8.98 1.72 -0.56
C SER A 169 8.58 3.19 -0.59
N PHE A 170 7.83 3.65 0.40
CA PHE A 170 7.24 4.98 0.42
C PHE A 170 7.38 5.64 1.79
N ASP A 171 7.82 6.89 1.81
CA ASP A 171 7.63 7.81 2.96
C ASP A 171 6.34 8.63 2.81
N SER A 172 5.85 8.74 1.56
CA SER A 172 4.63 9.45 1.22
C SER A 172 4.02 8.87 -0.06
N VAL A 173 2.69 8.88 -0.13
CA VAL A 173 1.90 8.54 -1.32
C VAL A 173 1.06 9.75 -1.70
N THR A 174 1.04 10.10 -2.98
CA THR A 174 0.23 11.19 -3.52
C THR A 174 -0.66 10.66 -4.64
N PHE A 175 -1.89 11.15 -4.73
CA PHE A 175 -2.75 10.90 -5.88
C PHE A 175 -3.67 12.08 -6.18
N THR A 176 -4.14 12.15 -7.41
CA THR A 176 -5.20 13.07 -7.83
C THR A 176 -6.53 12.34 -7.96
N HIS A 177 -7.64 13.05 -7.74
CA HIS A 177 -8.99 12.54 -7.96
C HIS A 177 -9.94 13.67 -8.42
N THR A 178 -11.12 13.31 -8.88
CA THR A 178 -12.16 14.26 -9.32
C THR A 178 -13.22 14.51 -8.24
N SER A 179 -14.09 15.48 -8.45
CA SER A 179 -15.17 15.81 -7.50
C SER A 179 -16.39 14.91 -7.68
N GLU A 180 -17.01 14.53 -6.58
CA GLU A 180 -18.37 13.97 -6.54
C GLU A 180 -19.05 14.28 -5.18
N SER A 181 -20.23 13.70 -4.91
CA SER A 181 -20.92 13.96 -3.64
C SER A 181 -20.06 13.55 -2.45
N TRP A 182 -19.58 12.30 -2.44
CA TRP A 182 -18.42 11.89 -1.68
C TRP A 182 -17.95 10.49 -2.10
N HIS A 183 -16.67 10.20 -1.86
CA HIS A 183 -16.09 8.85 -1.92
C HIS A 183 -15.05 8.70 -0.82
N GLY A 184 -14.92 7.48 -0.32
CA GLY A 184 -14.12 7.20 0.86
C GLY A 184 -12.83 6.46 0.56
N PHE A 185 -11.78 6.76 1.33
CA PHE A 185 -10.61 5.90 1.38
C PHE A 185 -10.04 5.78 2.80
N THR A 186 -9.28 4.71 2.99
CA THR A 186 -8.30 4.63 4.07
C THR A 186 -7.02 4.00 3.53
N VAL A 187 -5.93 4.12 4.28
CA VAL A 187 -4.60 3.61 3.92
C VAL A 187 -4.15 2.61 4.97
N GLY A 188 -3.47 1.57 4.52
CA GLY A 188 -2.83 0.58 5.36
C GLY A 188 -1.51 0.11 4.76
N VAL A 189 -0.76 -0.68 5.51
CA VAL A 189 0.53 -1.21 5.06
C VAL A 189 0.68 -2.66 5.50
N ALA A 190 1.38 -3.47 4.70
CA ALA A 190 1.72 -4.84 5.08
C ALA A 190 3.05 -4.92 5.87
N GLY A 191 3.89 -3.88 5.77
CA GLY A 191 5.19 -3.87 6.42
C GLY A 191 5.85 -2.50 6.43
N ILE A 192 6.95 -2.42 7.17
CA ILE A 192 7.86 -1.27 7.24
C ILE A 192 9.23 -1.68 6.75
N ALA A 193 10.00 -0.73 6.22
CA ALA A 193 11.38 -1.02 5.83
C ALA A 193 12.19 -1.41 7.08
N PRO A 194 13.07 -2.43 7.01
CA PRO A 194 13.90 -2.82 8.14
C PRO A 194 14.75 -1.63 8.62
N VAL A 195 14.59 -1.25 9.89
CA VAL A 195 15.49 -0.30 10.54
C VAL A 195 16.74 -1.09 10.96
N PRO A 196 17.97 -0.66 10.61
CA PRO A 196 19.18 -1.34 11.09
C PRO A 196 19.18 -1.38 12.62
N GLU A 197 19.26 -2.57 13.19
CA GLU A 197 19.19 -2.73 14.65
C GLU A 197 20.39 -2.06 15.35
N PRO A 198 20.25 -1.61 16.61
CA PRO A 198 21.33 -1.05 17.41
C PRO A 198 22.59 -1.93 17.44
N GLU A 199 22.42 -3.24 17.39
CA GLU A 199 23.52 -4.21 17.35
C GLU A 199 24.35 -4.11 16.07
N THR A 200 23.72 -3.76 14.94
CA THR A 200 24.44 -3.52 13.67
C THR A 200 25.37 -2.31 13.81
N TYR A 201 24.91 -1.26 14.49
CA TYR A 201 25.76 -0.11 14.80
C TYR A 201 26.85 -0.43 15.83
N ALA A 202 26.55 -1.25 16.84
CA ALA A 202 27.55 -1.72 17.78
C ALA A 202 28.65 -2.54 17.08
N MET A 203 28.28 -3.45 16.17
CA MET A 203 29.22 -4.24 15.38
C MET A 203 30.04 -3.39 14.41
N LEU A 204 29.43 -2.36 13.80
CA LEU A 204 30.15 -1.36 13.01
C LEU A 204 31.20 -0.63 13.87
N LEU A 205 30.80 -0.15 15.06
CA LEU A 205 31.70 0.55 15.98
C LEU A 205 32.83 -0.35 16.50
N VAL A 206 32.52 -1.62 16.80
CA VAL A 206 33.52 -2.63 17.16
C VAL A 206 34.48 -2.85 15.99
N GLY A 207 33.97 -3.01 14.77
CA GLY A 207 34.79 -3.14 13.56
C GLY A 207 35.73 -1.96 13.35
N LEU A 208 35.21 -0.73 13.49
CA LEU A 208 36.00 0.50 13.41
C LEU A 208 37.03 0.62 14.54
N GLY A 209 36.67 0.21 15.76
CA GLY A 209 37.57 0.17 16.91
C GLY A 209 38.76 -0.80 16.70
N LEU A 210 38.49 -1.99 16.15
CA LEU A 210 39.52 -2.97 15.81
C LEU A 210 40.46 -2.46 14.70
N LEU A 211 39.91 -1.82 13.66
CA LEU A 211 40.71 -1.21 12.59
C LEU A 211 41.61 -0.08 13.11
N GLY A 212 41.07 0.81 13.95
CA GLY A 212 41.84 1.87 14.60
C GLY A 212 42.95 1.34 15.49
N PHE A 213 42.69 0.29 16.26
CA PHE A 213 43.69 -0.38 17.10
C PHE A 213 44.81 -1.01 16.26
N ALA A 214 44.46 -1.71 15.17
CA ALA A 214 45.43 -2.33 14.27
C ALA A 214 46.33 -1.29 13.57
N ALA A 215 45.75 -0.16 13.14
CA ALA A 215 46.51 0.95 12.54
C ALA A 215 47.50 1.57 13.54
N ARG A 216 47.09 1.78 14.80
CA ARG A 216 47.98 2.29 15.86
C ARG A 216 49.16 1.35 16.13
N ARG A 217 48.93 0.03 16.17
CA ARG A 217 50.01 -0.95 16.37
C ARG A 217 51.04 -0.93 15.24
N ARG A 218 50.61 -0.70 14.00
CA ARG A 218 51.53 -0.59 12.86
C ARG A 218 52.41 0.67 12.92
N GLN A 219 51.85 1.79 13.38
CA GLN A 219 52.63 3.02 13.57
C GLN A 219 53.66 2.92 14.70
N GLN A 220 53.42 2.12 15.73
CA GLN A 220 54.36 1.93 16.84
C GLN A 220 55.48 0.92 16.53
N ALA A 221 55.34 0.14 15.46
CA ALA A 221 56.31 -0.88 15.04
C ALA A 221 57.21 -0.41 13.87
N ALA A 222 56.99 0.81 13.37
CA ALA A 222 57.82 1.49 12.38
C ALA A 222 58.61 2.61 13.06
#